data_AF-A0A6A1RQZ0-F1
#
_entry.id   AF-A0A6A1RQZ0-F1
#
_cell.length_a   1.000
_cell.length_b   1.000
_cell.length_c   1.000
_cell.angle_alpha   90.00
_cell.angle_beta   90.00
_cell.angle_gamma   90.00
#
_symmetry.space_group_name_H-M   'P 1'
#
loop_
_entity.id
_entity.type
_entity.pdbx_description
1 polymer ?
#
loop_
_entity_poly.entity_id
_entity_poly.type
_entity_poly.pdbx_seq_one_letter_code
_entity_poly.pdbx_strand_id
1 'polypeptide(L)'
;MKIYEMIFHKGTYEQTRLFYIQNNKASRQHFIENMRLELEQELKDFNLSCKSQYKHDLFALYKKVQKESHLHLDAMEDEFIQNSKAIFDQCICLIVKSHEVLNVVKPLI
;
A
#
# COMPACT_ATOMS: atom_id res chain seq x y z
N MET A 1 -2.53 -23.93 -3.61
CA MET A 1 -3.04 -23.00 -2.57
C MET A 1 -3.04 -21.62 -3.19
N LYS A 2 -4.04 -20.77 -2.92
CA LYS A 2 -4.11 -19.43 -3.50
C LYS A 2 -3.70 -18.38 -2.48
N ILE A 3 -2.83 -17.44 -2.88
CA ILE A 3 -2.51 -16.24 -2.11
C ILE A 3 -2.91 -15.00 -2.90
N TYR A 4 -3.21 -13.93 -2.19
CA TYR A 4 -3.65 -12.66 -2.74
C TYR A 4 -2.63 -11.59 -2.41
N GLU A 5 -2.04 -10.99 -3.43
CA GLU A 5 -1.17 -9.83 -3.32
C GLU A 5 -2.04 -8.58 -3.47
N MET A 6 -2.21 -7.83 -2.39
CA MET A 6 -2.85 -6.52 -2.43
C MET A 6 -1.77 -5.47 -2.64
N ILE A 7 -1.99 -4.57 -3.61
CA ILE A 7 -1.00 -3.61 -4.05
C ILE A 7 -1.63 -2.22 -4.02
N PHE A 8 -0.91 -1.27 -3.44
CA PHE A 8 -1.18 0.15 -3.54
C PHE A 8 -0.10 0.79 -4.41
N HIS A 9 -0.47 1.27 -5.60
CA HIS A 9 0.38 2.13 -6.41
C HIS A 9 0.18 3.58 -5.96
N LYS A 10 1.25 4.18 -5.44
CA LYS A 10 1.31 5.59 -4.98
C LYS A 10 1.76 6.56 -6.08
N GLY A 11 2.25 6.02 -7.19
CA GLY A 11 2.73 6.75 -8.34
C GLY A 11 3.41 5.80 -9.33
N THR A 12 4.12 6.37 -10.32
CA THR A 12 4.71 5.60 -11.43
C THR A 12 5.70 4.51 -10.96
N TYR A 13 6.46 4.77 -9.90
CA TYR A 13 7.51 3.87 -9.41
C TYR A 13 7.31 3.40 -7.98
N GLU A 14 6.34 3.99 -7.28
CA GLU A 14 6.15 3.76 -5.86
C GLU A 14 4.94 2.86 -5.64
N GLN A 15 5.17 1.73 -4.98
CA GLN A 15 4.11 0.80 -4.64
C GLN A 15 4.43 0.07 -3.34
N THR A 16 3.38 -0.26 -2.61
CA THR A 16 3.45 -1.16 -1.45
C THR A 16 2.57 -2.37 -1.68
N ARG A 17 3.04 -3.52 -1.22
CA ARG A 17 2.40 -4.82 -1.44
C ARG A 17 2.35 -5.61 -0.15
N LEU A 18 1.21 -6.23 0.13
CA LEU A 18 1.03 -7.17 1.23
C LEU A 18 0.34 -8.43 0.73
N PHE A 19 0.67 -9.57 1.34
CA PHE A 19 0.13 -10.87 0.96
C PHE A 19 -0.90 -11.36 1.98
N TYR A 20 -2.00 -11.90 1.47
CA TYR A 20 -3.11 -12.41 2.25
C TYR A 20 -3.51 -13.79 1.78
N ILE A 21 -3.95 -14.63 2.71
CA ILE A 21 -4.54 -15.95 2.41
C ILE A 21 -5.99 -15.84 1.93
N GLN A 22 -6.64 -14.69 2.12
CA GLN A 22 -8.03 -14.42 1.78
C GLN A 22 -8.17 -13.04 1.12
N ASN A 23 -9.02 -12.94 0.09
CA ASN A 23 -9.46 -11.67 -0.47
C ASN A 23 -10.93 -11.44 -0.11
N ASN A 24 -11.18 -10.80 1.04
CA ASN A 24 -12.52 -10.46 1.52
C ASN A 24 -12.51 -9.03 2.10
N LYS A 25 -13.69 -8.55 2.53
CA LYS A 25 -13.84 -7.21 3.10
C LYS A 25 -12.84 -6.93 4.24
N ALA A 26 -12.68 -7.88 5.17
CA ALA A 26 -11.81 -7.70 6.33
C ALA A 26 -10.33 -7.61 5.93
N SER A 27 -9.85 -8.47 5.03
CA SER A 27 -8.45 -8.39 4.57
C SER A 27 -8.17 -7.11 3.79
N ARG A 28 -9.13 -6.62 3.00
CA ARG A 28 -9.03 -5.34 2.28
C ARG A 28 -9.06 -4.13 3.22
N GLN A 29 -9.90 -4.14 4.26
CA GLN A 29 -9.89 -3.11 5.31
C GLN A 29 -8.55 -3.07 6.04
N HIS A 30 -8.07 -4.23 6.48
CA HIS A 30 -6.76 -4.34 7.10
C HIS A 30 -5.64 -3.83 6.18
N PHE A 31 -5.71 -4.09 4.88
CA PHE A 31 -4.75 -3.54 3.92
C PHE A 31 -4.75 -2.01 3.91
N ILE A 32 -5.91 -1.36 3.81
CA ILE A 32 -6.03 0.11 3.85
C ILE A 32 -5.47 0.68 5.15
N GLU A 33 -5.79 0.09 6.29
CA GLU A 33 -5.28 0.51 7.60
C GLU A 33 -3.75 0.45 7.64
N ASN A 34 -3.14 -0.61 7.09
CA ASN A 34 -1.68 -0.71 7.00
C ASN A 34 -1.09 0.34 6.06
N MET A 35 -1.73 0.64 4.92
CA MET A 35 -1.25 1.69 4.03
C MET A 35 -1.28 3.07 4.71
N ARG A 36 -2.30 3.35 5.53
CA ARG A 36 -2.35 4.59 6.33
C ARG A 36 -1.21 4.65 7.34
N LEU A 37 -0.94 3.55 8.06
CA LEU A 37 0.17 3.49 9.02
C LEU A 37 1.54 3.63 8.35
N GLU A 38 1.70 3.05 7.17
CA GLU A 38 2.93 3.14 6.40
C GLU A 38 3.22 4.58 5.96
N LEU A 39 2.23 5.30 5.45
CA LEU A 39 2.38 6.71 5.10
C LEU A 39 2.81 7.58 6.30
N GLU A 40 2.29 7.30 7.49
CA GLU A 40 2.72 7.96 8.73
C GLU A 40 4.17 7.61 9.11
N GLN A 41 4.54 6.36 8.94
CA GLN A 41 5.87 5.88 9.23
C GLN A 41 6.90 6.45 8.24
N GLU A 42 6.58 6.56 6.96
CA GLU A 42 7.44 7.17 5.93
C GLU A 42 7.79 8.63 6.25
N LEU A 43 6.81 9.44 6.65
CA LEU A 43 7.08 10.83 7.03
C LEU A 43 7.94 10.91 8.30
N LYS A 44 7.67 10.05 9.28
CA LYS A 44 8.45 9.98 10.52
C LYS A 44 9.90 9.59 10.24
N ASP A 45 10.11 8.57 9.40
CA ASP A 45 11.45 8.11 9.02
C ASP A 45 12.21 9.15 8.21
N PHE A 46 11.52 9.88 7.33
CA PHE A 46 12.11 11.02 6.63
C PHE A 46 12.61 12.08 7.63
N ASN A 47 11.80 12.44 8.64
CA ASN A 47 12.19 13.44 9.65
C ASN A 47 13.41 13.02 10.47
N LEU A 48 13.53 11.72 10.77
CA LEU A 48 14.64 11.17 11.56
C LEU A 48 15.92 11.02 10.73
N SER A 49 15.80 10.63 9.46
CA SER A 49 16.94 10.27 8.61
C SER A 49 17.49 11.42 7.77
N CYS A 50 16.70 12.47 7.51
CA CYS A 50 17.13 13.58 6.64
C CYS A 50 18.24 14.42 7.29
N LYS A 51 19.43 14.38 6.68
CA LYS A 51 20.62 15.18 7.05
C LYS A 51 20.86 16.39 6.13
N SER A 52 19.90 16.74 5.29
CA SER A 52 20.02 17.85 4.35
C SER A 52 19.97 19.20 5.06
N GLN A 53 20.73 20.18 4.56
CA GLN A 53 20.58 21.58 4.97
C GLN A 53 19.19 22.16 4.67
N TYR A 54 18.46 21.55 3.71
CA TYR A 54 17.09 21.90 3.34
C TYR A 54 16.04 21.05 4.06
N LYS A 55 16.37 20.44 5.20
CA LYS A 55 15.49 19.51 5.92
C LYS A 55 14.07 20.06 6.13
N HIS A 56 13.94 21.34 6.49
CA HIS A 56 12.63 21.94 6.77
C HIS A 56 11.75 22.03 5.51
N ASP A 57 12.30 22.51 4.40
CA ASP A 57 11.57 22.63 3.14
C ASP A 57 11.21 21.26 2.58
N LEU A 58 12.15 20.31 2.64
CA LEU A 58 11.89 18.94 2.22
C LEU A 58 10.85 18.27 3.11
N PHE A 59 10.89 18.47 4.43
CA PHE A 59 9.87 17.94 5.33
C PHE A 59 8.49 18.51 5.03
N ALA A 60 8.40 19.82 4.76
CA ALA A 60 7.14 20.44 4.36
C ALA A 60 6.61 19.89 3.03
N LEU A 61 7.49 19.61 2.07
CA LEU A 61 7.13 18.97 0.81
C LEU A 61 6.63 17.54 1.05
N TYR A 62 7.38 16.72 1.79
CA TYR A 62 7.00 15.34 2.11
C TYR A 62 5.66 15.28 2.85
N LYS A 63 5.40 16.22 3.77
CA LYS A 63 4.12 16.32 4.46
C LYS A 63 2.95 16.60 3.51
N LYS A 64 3.16 17.40 2.46
CA LYS A 64 2.14 17.63 1.42
C LYS A 64 1.87 16.36 0.61
N VAL A 65 2.94 15.68 0.17
CA VAL A 65 2.85 14.41 -0.57
C VAL A 65 2.14 13.35 0.26
N GLN A 66 2.51 13.19 1.54
CA GLN A 66 1.85 12.27 2.46
C GLN A 66 0.35 12.56 2.57
N LYS A 67 -0.03 13.83 2.75
CA LYS A 67 -1.44 14.23 2.84
C LYS A 67 -2.21 13.90 1.55
N GLU A 68 -1.59 14.11 0.40
CA GLU A 68 -2.17 13.76 -0.90
C GLU A 68 -2.37 12.24 -1.04
N SER A 69 -1.39 11.43 -0.64
CA SER A 69 -1.53 9.97 -0.61
C SER A 69 -2.66 9.48 0.30
N HIS A 70 -2.89 10.14 1.46
CA HIS A 70 -4.06 9.85 2.29
C HIS A 70 -5.38 10.14 1.58
N LEU A 71 -5.48 11.27 0.89
CA LEU A 71 -6.67 11.62 0.11
C LEU A 71 -6.95 10.59 -0.99
N HIS A 72 -5.91 10.07 -1.64
CA HIS A 72 -6.06 9.00 -2.63
C HIS A 72 -6.61 7.72 -2.01
N LEU A 73 -6.10 7.32 -0.83
CA LEU A 73 -6.62 6.15 -0.11
C LEU A 73 -8.08 6.35 0.28
N ASP A 74 -8.44 7.50 0.84
CA ASP A 74 -9.80 7.79 1.27
C ASP A 74 -10.78 7.80 0.07
N ALA A 75 -10.35 8.34 -1.08
CA ALA A 75 -11.15 8.36 -2.30
C ALA A 75 -11.37 6.96 -2.90
N MET A 76 -10.43 6.04 -2.71
CA MET A 76 -10.46 4.70 -3.28
C MET A 76 -10.96 3.60 -2.32
N GLU A 77 -11.02 3.88 -1.02
CA GLU A 77 -11.25 2.88 0.04
C GLU A 77 -12.53 2.07 -0.19
N ASP A 78 -13.67 2.75 -0.35
CA ASP A 78 -14.97 2.08 -0.47
C ASP A 78 -15.03 1.20 -1.71
N GLU A 79 -14.56 1.70 -2.85
CA GLU A 79 -14.54 0.95 -4.10
C GLU A 79 -13.61 -0.27 -3.99
N PHE A 80 -12.42 -0.10 -3.41
CA PHE A 80 -11.48 -1.20 -3.23
C PHE A 80 -12.05 -2.25 -2.28
N ILE A 81 -12.63 -1.84 -1.14
CA ILE A 81 -13.24 -2.73 -0.16
C ILE A 81 -14.38 -3.54 -0.78
N GLN A 82 -15.16 -2.97 -1.70
CA GLN A 82 -16.26 -3.67 -2.35
C GLN A 82 -15.78 -4.56 -3.51
N ASN A 83 -14.91 -4.04 -4.37
CA ASN A 83 -14.63 -4.60 -5.69
C ASN A 83 -13.22 -5.22 -5.83
N SER A 84 -12.38 -5.16 -4.79
CA SER A 84 -10.96 -5.57 -4.83
C SER A 84 -10.09 -4.75 -5.80
N LYS A 85 -10.61 -3.65 -6.30
CA LYS A 85 -9.93 -2.75 -7.23
C LYS A 85 -10.52 -1.36 -7.11
N ALA A 86 -9.66 -0.36 -7.14
CA ALA A 86 -10.03 1.04 -7.27
C ALA A 86 -8.93 1.78 -8.03
N ILE A 87 -9.30 2.71 -8.91
CA ILE A 87 -8.36 3.50 -9.70
C ILE A 87 -8.66 4.97 -9.47
N PHE A 88 -7.67 5.70 -8.96
CA PHE A 88 -7.73 7.16 -8.84
C PHE A 88 -7.19 7.83 -10.11
N ASP A 89 -6.03 7.36 -10.60
CA ASP A 89 -5.39 7.81 -11.85
C ASP A 89 -4.57 6.65 -12.44
N GLN A 90 -4.02 6.82 -13.65
CA GLN A 90 -3.22 5.82 -14.38
C GLN A 90 -2.08 5.22 -13.54
N CYS A 91 -1.51 5.99 -12.61
CA CYS A 91 -0.40 5.58 -11.75
C CYS A 91 -0.79 5.45 -10.28
N ILE A 92 -2.06 5.66 -9.91
CA ILE A 92 -2.53 5.67 -8.52
C ILE A 92 -3.75 4.75 -8.41
N CYS A 93 -3.56 3.57 -7.83
CA CYS A 93 -4.60 2.56 -7.77
C CYS A 93 -4.37 1.55 -6.64
N LEU A 94 -5.46 0.89 -6.25
CA LEU A 94 -5.46 -0.28 -5.38
C LEU A 94 -5.91 -1.49 -6.18
N ILE A 95 -5.13 -2.58 -6.16
CA ILE A 95 -5.45 -3.79 -6.91
C ILE A 95 -5.15 -5.05 -6.09
N VAL A 96 -5.91 -6.11 -6.34
CA VAL A 96 -5.61 -7.46 -5.85
C VAL A 96 -5.18 -8.34 -7.02
N LYS A 97 -4.00 -8.94 -6.91
CA LYS A 97 -3.53 -10.03 -7.79
C LYS A 97 -3.62 -11.34 -7.05
N SER A 98 -3.97 -12.40 -7.76
CA SER A 98 -4.02 -13.74 -7.17
C SER A 98 -2.97 -14.65 -7.75
N HIS A 99 -2.29 -15.38 -6.88
CA HIS A 99 -1.18 -16.26 -7.23
C HIS A 99 -1.48 -17.69 -6.79
N GLU A 100 -1.26 -18.63 -7.70
CA GLU A 100 -1.27 -20.05 -7.38
C GLU A 100 0.08 -20.45 -6.81
N VAL A 101 0.08 -21.00 -5.60
CA VAL A 101 1.26 -21.48 -4.91
C VAL A 101 1.22 -23.00 -4.86
N LEU A 102 2.31 -23.62 -5.32
CA LEU A 102 2.51 -25.06 -5.26
C LEU A 102 2.62 -25.49 -3.79
N ASN A 103 1.85 -26.51 -3.40
CA ASN A 103 2.10 -27.21 -2.15
C ASN A 103 3.40 -27.99 -2.33
N VAL A 104 4.51 -27.47 -1.81
CA VAL A 104 5.74 -28.24 -1.70
C VAL A 104 5.52 -29.26 -0.59
N VAL A 105 4.87 -30.38 -0.93
CA VAL A 105 4.85 -31.56 -0.08
C VAL A 105 6.30 -32.02 -0.04
N LYS A 106 6.98 -31.80 1.10
CA LYS A 106 8.33 -32.35 1.32
C LYS A 106 8.28 -33.85 1.02
N PRO A 107 9.22 -34.39 0.21
CA PRO A 107 9.40 -35.83 0.20
C PRO A 107 9.86 -36.23 1.61
N LEU A 108 9.10 -37.13 2.23
CA LEU A 108 9.58 -37.89 3.38
C LEU A 108 10.74 -38.74 2.87
N ILE A 109 11.96 -38.41 3.32
CA ILE A 109 13.12 -39.30 3.25
C ILE A 109 13.02 -40.25 4.45
#